data_AF-A0A975BRE9-F1
#
_entry.id   AF-A0A975BRE9-F1
#
_cell.length_a   1.000
_cell.length_b   1.000
_cell.length_c   1.000
_cell.angle_alpha   90.00
_cell.angle_beta   90.00
_cell.angle_gamma   90.00
#
_symmetry.space_group_name_H-M   'P 1'
#
loop_
_entity.id
_entity.type
_entity.pdbx_description
1 polymer ?
#
loop_
_entity_poly.entity_id
_entity_poly.type
_entity_poly.pdbx_seq_one_letter_code
_entity_poly.pdbx_strand_id
1 'polypeptide(L)'
;MIAVIDACTILNLLQIFLDEKYIGYLESVFQNVFISPKVFDEINENKYKNLSDENAISDIDTIIYSKIHKFVTNEDTEECCEIVKNATGYFKKNGEFYSVALALCLSRMEGNDFNEKILKVHFVTDDDGAKEDFSYFFKISQIGQILDSIDIVTLFYLKGHIAKKELSDFCISLKSLYNRKMAILVRETERIRGRQEESILRHFLSEILELLNTGETEELKKIKTHRNFTRVKRKEKKFNKLFEEFLKSDIGQKIEQIEKRRKNIEYIWKI
;
A
#
# COMPACT_ATOMS: atom_id res chain seq x y z
N MET A 1 11.28 18.90 -0.98
CA MET A 1 11.05 17.47 -1.31
C MET A 1 9.86 17.42 -2.24
N ILE A 2 9.94 16.58 -3.26
CA ILE A 2 8.87 16.28 -4.23
C ILE A 2 8.35 14.89 -3.90
N ALA A 3 7.04 14.70 -3.89
CA ALA A 3 6.41 13.39 -3.70
C ALA A 3 5.74 12.94 -5.00
N VAL A 4 6.07 11.73 -5.46
CA VAL A 4 5.29 11.00 -6.47
C VAL A 4 4.56 9.89 -5.75
N ILE A 5 3.22 9.94 -5.71
CA ILE A 5 2.42 9.07 -4.84
C ILE A 5 1.73 7.99 -5.66
N ASP A 6 1.79 6.74 -5.19
CA ASP A 6 1.05 5.61 -5.75
C ASP A 6 -0.42 5.58 -5.33
N ALA A 7 -1.25 4.85 -6.08
CA ALA A 7 -2.67 4.70 -5.82
C ALA A 7 -2.96 4.11 -4.43
N CYS A 8 -2.22 3.09 -4.00
CA CYS A 8 -2.50 2.42 -2.72
C CYS A 8 -2.34 3.38 -1.53
N THR A 9 -1.34 4.26 -1.57
CA THR A 9 -1.07 5.26 -0.53
C THR A 9 -2.20 6.28 -0.43
N ILE A 10 -2.64 6.82 -1.57
CA ILE A 10 -3.75 7.79 -1.59
C ILE A 10 -5.02 7.15 -1.05
N LEU A 11 -5.33 5.93 -1.48
CA LEU A 11 -6.51 5.21 -1.02
C LEU A 11 -6.47 4.95 0.49
N ASN A 12 -5.32 4.58 1.05
CA ASN A 12 -5.14 4.40 2.49
C ASN A 12 -5.38 5.70 3.25
N LEU A 13 -4.81 6.82 2.81
CA LEU A 13 -5.02 8.13 3.44
C LEU A 13 -6.51 8.55 3.38
N LEU A 14 -7.13 8.44 2.21
CA LEU A 14 -8.54 8.77 2.01
C LEU A 14 -9.48 7.94 2.87
N GLN A 15 -9.32 6.61 2.84
CA GLN A 15 -10.28 5.69 3.47
C GLN A 15 -10.12 5.62 4.99
N ILE A 16 -8.94 5.99 5.53
CA ILE A 16 -8.72 6.03 6.98
C ILE A 16 -9.18 7.36 7.56
N PHE A 17 -8.83 8.49 6.93
CA PHE A 17 -9.12 9.80 7.50
C PHE A 17 -10.48 10.36 7.08
N LEU A 18 -10.96 10.07 5.87
CA LEU A 18 -12.21 10.59 5.31
C LEU A 18 -12.36 12.12 5.46
N ASP A 19 -11.25 12.85 5.36
CA ASP A 19 -11.21 14.29 5.58
C ASP A 19 -10.18 14.92 4.64
N GLU A 20 -10.62 15.93 3.88
CA GLU A 20 -9.81 16.60 2.86
C GLU A 20 -8.56 17.28 3.42
N LYS A 21 -8.55 17.63 4.72
CA LYS A 21 -7.43 18.36 5.33
C LYS A 21 -6.13 17.55 5.28
N TYR A 22 -6.21 16.22 5.39
CA TYR A 22 -5.03 15.36 5.35
C TYR A 22 -4.44 15.27 3.94
N ILE A 23 -5.28 15.41 2.91
CA ILE A 23 -4.80 15.57 1.53
C ILE A 23 -4.14 16.95 1.36
N GLY A 24 -4.72 18.00 1.96
CA GLY A 24 -4.12 19.33 1.99
C GLY A 24 -2.77 19.39 2.72
N TYR A 25 -2.55 18.55 3.74
CA TYR A 25 -1.25 18.46 4.41
C TYR A 25 -0.13 17.92 3.52
N LEU A 26 -0.44 17.17 2.46
CA LEU A 26 0.56 16.74 1.47
C LEU A 26 1.24 17.96 0.82
N GLU A 27 0.46 18.96 0.43
CA GLU A 27 0.95 20.21 -0.16
C GLU A 27 1.70 21.09 0.85
N SER A 28 1.49 20.86 2.16
CA SER A 28 2.21 21.57 3.22
C SER A 28 3.55 20.91 3.59
N VAL A 29 3.64 19.58 3.42
CA VAL A 29 4.85 18.80 3.72
C VAL A 29 5.80 18.71 2.54
N PHE A 30 5.27 18.61 1.33
CA PHE A 30 6.04 18.52 0.09
C PHE A 30 5.92 19.80 -0.71
N GLN A 31 7.01 20.21 -1.37
CA GLN A 31 7.01 21.37 -2.26
C GLN A 31 6.10 21.14 -3.46
N ASN A 32 6.09 19.90 -3.95
CA ASN A 32 5.24 19.45 -5.04
C ASN A 32 4.78 18.02 -4.77
N VAL A 33 3.54 17.74 -5.16
CA VAL A 33 2.91 16.43 -5.07
C VAL A 33 2.41 16.07 -6.46
N PHE A 34 2.82 14.91 -6.94
CA PHE A 34 2.47 14.42 -8.28
C PHE A 34 1.90 13.01 -8.21
N ILE A 35 0.96 12.74 -9.11
CA ILE A 35 0.51 11.39 -9.46
C ILE A 35 0.47 11.26 -10.98
N SER A 36 0.77 10.05 -11.47
CA SER A 36 0.61 9.76 -12.90
C SER A 36 -0.88 9.62 -13.25
N PRO A 37 -1.27 9.82 -14.53
CA PRO A 37 -2.65 9.59 -14.96
C PRO A 37 -3.10 8.15 -14.68
N LYS A 38 -2.18 7.18 -14.83
CA LYS A 38 -2.46 5.77 -14.55
C LYS A 38 -2.79 5.52 -13.08
N VAL A 39 -2.11 6.20 -12.16
CA VAL A 39 -2.44 6.17 -10.72
C VAL A 39 -3.83 6.75 -10.47
N PHE A 40 -4.18 7.86 -11.14
CA PHE A 40 -5.51 8.47 -10.99
C PHE A 40 -6.63 7.54 -11.47
N ASP A 41 -6.42 6.80 -12.56
CA ASP A 41 -7.34 5.77 -13.02
C ASP A 41 -7.53 4.67 -11.96
N GLU A 42 -6.42 4.16 -11.40
CA GLU A 42 -6.45 3.11 -10.38
C GLU A 42 -7.14 3.58 -9.08
N ILE A 43 -6.98 4.85 -8.71
CA ILE A 43 -7.72 5.46 -7.58
C ILE A 43 -9.23 5.44 -7.88
N ASN A 44 -9.65 5.87 -9.07
CA ASN A 44 -11.06 5.88 -9.45
C ASN A 44 -11.68 4.47 -9.52
N GLU A 45 -10.90 3.47 -9.93
CA GLU A 45 -11.34 2.08 -9.95
C GLU A 45 -11.51 1.49 -8.53
N ASN A 46 -10.69 1.92 -7.56
CA ASN A 46 -10.60 1.28 -6.24
C ASN A 46 -11.11 2.12 -5.06
N LYS A 47 -11.55 3.37 -5.29
CA LYS A 47 -11.95 4.34 -4.24
C LYS A 47 -12.94 3.83 -3.20
N TYR A 48 -13.86 2.92 -3.57
CA TYR A 48 -14.87 2.39 -2.66
C TYR A 48 -14.58 0.99 -2.10
N LYS A 49 -13.44 0.38 -2.46
CA LYS A 49 -13.17 -1.05 -2.21
C LYS A 49 -13.30 -1.48 -0.74
N ASN A 50 -13.01 -0.58 0.19
CA ASN A 50 -13.07 -0.84 1.63
C ASN A 50 -14.18 -0.07 2.36
N LEU A 51 -15.10 0.56 1.63
CA LEU A 51 -16.17 1.35 2.23
C LEU A 51 -17.48 0.58 2.24
N SER A 52 -18.31 0.90 3.22
CA SER A 52 -19.67 0.35 3.34
C SER A 52 -20.69 1.42 3.72
N ASP A 53 -20.27 2.67 3.89
CA ASP A 53 -21.12 3.81 4.26
C ASP A 53 -21.33 4.70 3.03
N GLU A 54 -22.59 5.02 2.71
CA GLU A 54 -22.96 5.83 1.56
C GLU A 54 -22.54 7.30 1.71
N ASN A 55 -22.50 7.84 2.93
CA ASN A 55 -22.03 9.22 3.14
C ASN A 55 -20.53 9.34 2.82
N ALA A 56 -19.74 8.34 3.23
CA ALA A 56 -18.32 8.27 2.93
C ALA A 56 -18.01 8.19 1.42
N ILE A 57 -18.93 7.64 0.62
CA ILE A 57 -18.80 7.59 -0.85
C ILE A 57 -18.82 9.00 -1.44
N SER A 58 -19.81 9.82 -1.06
CA SER A 58 -19.97 11.20 -1.55
C SER A 58 -18.79 12.09 -1.13
N ASP A 59 -18.29 11.92 0.10
CA ASP A 59 -17.15 12.70 0.60
C ASP A 59 -15.88 12.37 -0.18
N ILE A 60 -15.61 11.08 -0.44
CA ILE A 60 -14.43 10.67 -1.21
C ILE A 60 -14.45 11.19 -2.64
N ASP A 61 -15.60 11.13 -3.31
CA ASP A 61 -15.70 11.69 -4.67
C ASP A 61 -15.36 13.17 -4.67
N THR A 62 -15.93 13.91 -3.73
CA THR A 62 -15.64 15.34 -3.55
C THR A 62 -14.14 15.59 -3.35
N ILE A 63 -13.48 14.82 -2.48
CA ILE A 63 -12.03 14.97 -2.22
C ILE A 63 -11.21 14.64 -3.47
N ILE A 64 -11.56 13.56 -4.19
CA ILE A 64 -10.84 13.13 -5.39
C ILE A 64 -10.90 14.22 -6.47
N TYR A 65 -12.10 14.72 -6.77
CA TYR A 65 -12.27 15.73 -7.81
C TYR A 65 -11.72 17.11 -7.42
N SER A 66 -11.83 17.50 -6.15
CA SER A 66 -11.43 18.85 -5.72
C SER A 66 -9.94 18.99 -5.34
N LYS A 67 -9.30 17.91 -4.88
CA LYS A 67 -7.92 17.91 -4.39
C LYS A 67 -7.02 17.00 -5.23
N ILE A 68 -7.31 15.70 -5.29
CA ILE A 68 -6.38 14.72 -5.85
C ILE A 68 -6.15 14.93 -7.35
N HIS A 69 -7.20 15.31 -8.10
CA HIS A 69 -7.07 15.64 -9.52
C HIS A 69 -6.00 16.72 -9.79
N LYS A 70 -5.74 17.63 -8.83
CA LYS A 70 -4.72 18.68 -8.98
C LYS A 70 -3.29 18.15 -8.95
N PHE A 71 -3.08 16.95 -8.41
CA PHE A 71 -1.76 16.30 -8.40
C PHE A 71 -1.46 15.57 -9.71
N VAL A 72 -2.45 15.38 -10.59
CA VAL A 72 -2.24 14.69 -11.85
C VAL A 72 -1.32 15.52 -12.74
N THR A 73 -0.22 14.91 -13.18
CA THR A 73 0.69 15.51 -14.16
C THR A 73 0.70 14.69 -15.44
N ASN A 74 0.75 15.39 -16.58
CA ASN A 74 0.88 14.79 -17.92
C ASN A 74 2.30 14.96 -18.46
N GLU A 75 3.30 15.05 -17.57
CA GLU A 75 4.70 15.01 -17.98
C GLU A 75 4.98 13.80 -18.85
N ASP A 76 5.74 14.02 -19.94
CA ASP A 76 6.17 12.94 -20.80
C ASP A 76 7.20 12.09 -20.06
N THR A 77 6.84 10.82 -19.85
CA THR A 77 7.65 9.85 -19.13
C THR A 77 8.18 8.74 -20.04
N GLU A 78 8.03 8.85 -21.36
CA GLU A 78 8.34 7.77 -22.30
C GLU A 78 9.83 7.35 -22.22
N GLU A 79 10.74 8.32 -22.25
CA GLU A 79 12.18 8.04 -22.11
C GLU A 79 12.51 7.41 -20.74
N CYS A 80 11.98 7.98 -19.66
CA CYS A 80 12.18 7.46 -18.31
C CYS A 80 11.61 6.04 -18.15
N CYS A 81 10.47 5.74 -18.78
CA CYS A 81 9.88 4.41 -18.79
C CYS A 81 10.85 3.40 -19.41
N GLU A 82 11.49 3.71 -20.53
CA GLU A 82 12.48 2.83 -21.15
C GLU A 82 13.71 2.62 -20.25
N ILE A 83 14.18 3.66 -19.58
CA ILE A 83 15.29 3.55 -18.63
C ILE A 83 14.92 2.64 -17.45
N VAL A 84 13.73 2.83 -16.85
CA VAL A 84 13.25 2.00 -15.74
C VAL A 84 13.13 0.54 -16.18
N LYS A 85 12.50 0.26 -17.33
CA LYS A 85 12.38 -1.11 -17.86
C LYS A 85 13.73 -1.78 -18.03
N ASN A 86 14.68 -1.08 -18.67
CA ASN A 86 16.00 -1.64 -18.97
C ASN A 86 16.83 -1.88 -17.70
N ALA A 87 16.71 -1.00 -16.70
CA ALA A 87 17.47 -1.12 -15.46
C ALA A 87 16.88 -2.12 -14.46
N THR A 88 15.56 -2.30 -14.45
CA THR A 88 14.86 -3.12 -13.43
C THR A 88 14.34 -4.45 -13.97
N GLY A 89 14.15 -4.57 -15.29
CA GLY A 89 13.42 -5.69 -15.88
C GLY A 89 11.92 -5.69 -15.56
N TYR A 90 11.37 -4.59 -15.04
CA TYR A 90 9.94 -4.48 -14.73
C TYR A 90 9.13 -4.09 -15.98
N PHE A 91 8.18 -4.94 -16.38
CA PHE A 91 7.43 -4.77 -17.64
C PHE A 91 5.94 -4.45 -17.45
N LYS A 92 5.39 -4.54 -16.23
CA LYS A 92 3.97 -4.28 -16.00
C LYS A 92 3.72 -2.77 -16.09
N LYS A 93 2.76 -2.36 -16.91
CA LYS A 93 2.40 -0.94 -17.09
C LYS A 93 1.29 -0.52 -16.11
N ASN A 94 1.58 -0.60 -14.81
CA ASN A 94 0.68 -0.21 -13.72
C ASN A 94 1.07 1.14 -13.11
N GLY A 95 0.27 1.64 -12.16
CA GLY A 95 0.51 2.91 -11.46
C GLY A 95 1.91 3.01 -10.83
N GLU A 96 2.41 1.93 -10.26
CA GLU A 96 3.76 1.84 -9.69
C GLU A 96 4.84 2.14 -10.73
N PHE A 97 4.81 1.45 -11.87
CA PHE A 97 5.76 1.63 -12.95
C PHE A 97 5.80 3.07 -13.46
N TYR A 98 4.63 3.65 -13.71
CA TYR A 98 4.54 5.04 -14.17
C TYR A 98 4.96 6.04 -13.09
N SER A 99 4.72 5.74 -11.81
CA SER A 99 5.18 6.59 -10.70
C SER A 99 6.69 6.58 -10.57
N VAL A 100 7.34 5.43 -10.75
CA VAL A 100 8.80 5.32 -10.73
C VAL A 100 9.42 6.03 -11.93
N ALA A 101 8.84 5.88 -13.13
CA ALA A 101 9.28 6.60 -14.31
C ALA A 101 9.12 8.12 -14.15
N LEU A 102 8.00 8.57 -13.59
CA LEU A 102 7.75 9.97 -13.28
C LEU A 102 8.74 10.52 -12.25
N ALA A 103 9.01 9.77 -11.17
CA ALA A 103 10.00 10.16 -10.17
C ALA A 103 11.41 10.32 -10.78
N LEU A 104 11.77 9.41 -11.69
CA LEU A 104 13.03 9.52 -12.44
C LEU A 104 13.05 10.78 -13.30
N CYS A 105 11.99 11.03 -14.07
CA CYS A 105 11.86 12.20 -14.92
C CYS A 105 11.96 13.49 -14.11
N LEU A 106 11.19 13.62 -13.03
CA LEU A 106 11.23 14.79 -12.15
C LEU A 106 12.60 15.02 -11.49
N SER A 107 13.33 13.94 -11.18
CA SER A 107 14.69 14.05 -10.64
C SER A 107 15.72 14.54 -11.67
N ARG A 108 15.38 14.47 -12.96
CA ARG A 108 16.26 14.77 -14.10
C ARG A 108 15.81 15.98 -14.94
N MET A 109 14.52 16.33 -14.91
CA MET A 109 13.93 17.31 -15.81
C MET A 109 14.32 18.76 -15.45
N GLU A 110 14.91 19.38 -16.47
CA GLU A 110 15.24 20.76 -16.84
C GLU A 110 15.24 21.91 -15.80
N GLY A 111 16.30 22.72 -15.95
CA GLY A 111 16.76 23.81 -15.09
C GLY A 111 18.24 23.59 -14.74
N ASN A 112 19.02 24.65 -14.49
CA ASN A 112 20.44 24.56 -14.04
C ASN A 112 20.62 23.87 -12.66
N ASP A 113 19.59 23.16 -12.19
CA ASP A 113 19.32 22.77 -10.82
C ASP A 113 19.22 21.24 -10.67
N PHE A 114 19.83 20.45 -11.57
CA PHE A 114 19.94 18.99 -11.39
C PHE A 114 20.48 18.66 -9.98
N ASN A 115 21.54 19.36 -9.57
CA ASN A 115 22.11 19.24 -8.23
C ASN A 115 21.11 19.57 -7.12
N GLU A 116 20.13 20.44 -7.37
CA GLU A 116 19.11 20.77 -6.39
C GLU A 116 18.01 19.71 -6.29
N LYS A 117 17.81 18.86 -7.29
CA LYS A 117 16.76 17.82 -7.30
C LYS A 117 17.26 16.43 -6.91
N ILE A 118 18.57 16.19 -6.94
CA ILE A 118 19.21 14.96 -6.45
C ILE A 118 18.71 14.61 -5.05
N LEU A 119 18.29 13.37 -4.87
CA LEU A 119 17.79 12.81 -3.60
C LEU A 119 16.56 13.51 -3.01
N LYS A 120 15.91 14.44 -3.72
CA LYS A 120 14.75 15.19 -3.24
C LYS A 120 13.41 14.68 -3.78
N VAL A 121 13.41 13.75 -4.73
CA VAL A 121 12.20 13.15 -5.30
C VAL A 121 11.94 11.81 -4.62
N HIS A 122 10.80 11.71 -3.94
CA HIS A 122 10.42 10.52 -3.20
C HIS A 122 9.26 9.84 -3.90
N PHE A 123 9.33 8.52 -3.99
CA PHE A 123 8.18 7.70 -4.42
C PHE A 123 7.47 7.19 -3.18
N VAL A 124 6.15 7.37 -3.09
CA VAL A 124 5.40 6.97 -1.90
C VAL A 124 4.43 5.84 -2.23
N THR A 125 4.70 4.66 -1.66
CA THR A 125 3.90 3.45 -1.86
C THR A 125 3.78 2.63 -0.58
N ASP A 126 2.57 2.14 -0.30
CA ASP A 126 2.31 1.09 0.67
C ASP A 126 2.42 -0.33 0.05
N ASP A 127 2.86 -0.44 -1.20
CA ASP A 127 3.17 -1.71 -1.84
C ASP A 127 4.63 -2.11 -1.58
N ASP A 128 4.82 -3.18 -0.80
CA ASP A 128 6.14 -3.71 -0.47
C ASP A 128 6.79 -4.38 -1.67
N GLY A 129 6.01 -4.95 -2.60
CA GLY A 129 6.54 -5.49 -3.86
C GLY A 129 7.22 -4.40 -4.68
N ALA A 130 6.59 -3.22 -4.78
CA ALA A 130 7.22 -2.07 -5.43
C ALA A 130 8.49 -1.61 -4.71
N LYS A 131 8.54 -1.64 -3.38
CA LYS A 131 9.77 -1.35 -2.63
C LYS A 131 10.88 -2.34 -2.99
N GLU A 132 10.57 -3.63 -3.02
CA GLU A 132 11.55 -4.67 -3.39
C GLU A 132 12.05 -4.51 -4.83
N ASP A 133 11.14 -4.27 -5.76
CA ASP A 133 11.43 -4.16 -7.20
C ASP A 133 12.27 -2.90 -7.53
N PHE A 134 12.04 -1.78 -6.82
CA PHE A 134 12.60 -0.48 -7.22
C PHE A 134 13.62 0.14 -6.26
N SER A 135 13.79 -0.37 -5.02
CA SER A 135 14.71 0.26 -4.05
C SER A 135 16.15 0.35 -4.55
N TYR A 136 16.66 -0.71 -5.19
CA TYR A 136 18.01 -0.69 -5.74
C TYR A 136 18.14 0.34 -6.86
N PHE A 137 17.13 0.43 -7.74
CA PHE A 137 17.08 1.41 -8.82
C PHE A 137 17.08 2.85 -8.32
N PHE A 138 16.28 3.16 -7.28
CA PHE A 138 16.27 4.49 -6.65
C PHE A 138 17.64 4.87 -6.10
N LYS A 139 18.31 3.92 -5.45
CA LYS A 139 19.64 4.12 -4.86
C LYS A 139 20.68 4.43 -5.93
N ILE A 140 20.76 3.64 -7.01
CA ILE A 140 21.78 3.85 -8.05
C ILE A 140 21.48 5.09 -8.91
N SER A 141 20.19 5.45 -9.07
CA SER A 141 19.76 6.60 -9.87
C SER A 141 19.72 7.91 -9.09
N GLN A 142 20.05 7.91 -7.79
CA GLN A 142 20.11 9.11 -6.93
C GLN A 142 18.82 9.94 -6.89
N ILE A 143 17.65 9.28 -7.00
CA ILE A 143 16.34 9.95 -7.07
C ILE A 143 15.94 10.50 -5.68
N GLY A 144 15.95 9.63 -4.68
CA GLY A 144 15.52 9.90 -3.31
C GLY A 144 15.14 8.58 -2.63
N GLN A 145 14.19 8.64 -1.70
CA GLN A 145 13.74 7.48 -0.93
C GLN A 145 12.37 7.00 -1.40
N ILE A 146 12.13 5.70 -1.24
CA ILE A 146 10.78 5.14 -1.28
C ILE A 146 10.20 5.23 0.12
N LEU A 147 9.07 5.92 0.26
CA LEU A 147 8.36 6.18 1.52
C LEU A 147 7.04 5.41 1.54
N ASP A 148 6.44 5.25 2.72
CA ASP A 148 5.09 4.69 2.89
C ASP A 148 4.09 5.71 3.48
N SER A 149 2.83 5.33 3.63
CA SER A 149 1.81 6.20 4.23
C SER A 149 2.12 6.56 5.69
N ILE A 150 2.76 5.66 6.44
CA ILE A 150 3.19 5.94 7.82
C ILE A 150 4.28 7.03 7.82
N ASP A 151 5.19 7.05 6.85
CA ASP A 151 6.18 8.11 6.69
C ASP A 151 5.50 9.45 6.44
N ILE A 152 4.52 9.50 5.53
CA ILE A 152 3.73 10.71 5.27
C ILE A 152 3.07 11.24 6.54
N VAL A 153 2.34 10.38 7.27
CA VAL A 153 1.61 10.81 8.47
C VAL A 153 2.59 11.18 9.59
N THR A 154 3.76 10.54 9.64
CA THR A 154 4.85 10.96 10.55
C THR A 154 5.36 12.35 10.19
N LEU A 155 5.48 12.69 8.90
CA LEU A 155 5.83 14.03 8.45
C LEU A 155 4.75 15.06 8.81
N PHE A 156 3.46 14.72 8.70
CA PHE A 156 2.37 15.60 9.17
C PHE A 156 2.53 15.96 10.65
N TYR A 157 2.86 14.97 11.47
CA TYR A 157 3.11 15.18 12.90
C TYR A 157 4.36 16.05 13.12
N LEU A 158 5.48 15.72 12.48
CA LEU A 158 6.74 16.46 12.59
C LEU A 158 6.62 17.93 12.17
N LYS A 159 5.69 18.24 11.26
CA LYS A 159 5.39 19.60 10.81
C LYS A 159 4.31 20.30 11.66
N GLY A 160 3.80 19.63 12.69
CA GLY A 160 2.81 20.19 13.62
C GLY A 160 1.38 20.25 13.06
N HIS A 161 1.08 19.53 11.98
CA HIS A 161 -0.27 19.50 11.39
C HIS A 161 -1.24 18.60 12.15
N ILE A 162 -0.73 17.55 12.80
CA ILE A 162 -1.53 16.57 13.53
C ILE A 162 -0.91 16.30 14.91
N ALA A 163 -1.72 15.82 15.85
CA ALA A 163 -1.23 15.35 17.14
C ALA A 163 -0.63 13.94 17.04
N LYS A 164 0.23 13.58 18.01
CA LYS A 164 0.79 12.21 18.13
C LYS A 164 -0.31 11.15 18.20
N LYS A 165 -1.44 11.46 18.84
CA LYS A 165 -2.59 10.56 18.94
C LYS A 165 -3.14 10.21 17.56
N GLU A 166 -3.26 11.18 16.66
CA GLU A 166 -3.76 10.96 15.29
C GLU A 166 -2.82 10.06 14.48
N LEU A 167 -1.50 10.21 14.63
CA LEU A 167 -0.52 9.29 14.02
C LEU A 167 -0.69 7.85 14.55
N SER A 168 -0.86 7.69 15.87
CA SER A 168 -1.11 6.36 16.45
C SER A 168 -2.43 5.76 15.97
N ASP A 169 -3.50 6.56 15.92
CA ASP A 169 -4.83 6.15 15.47
C ASP A 169 -4.80 5.79 13.97
N PHE A 170 -3.99 6.48 13.17
CA PHE A 170 -3.72 6.11 11.78
C PHE A 170 -3.08 4.73 11.66
N CYS A 171 -2.00 4.44 12.41
CA CYS A 171 -1.37 3.12 12.38
C CYS A 171 -2.33 2.00 12.78
N ILE A 172 -3.17 2.23 13.81
CA ILE A 172 -4.20 1.28 14.25
C ILE A 172 -5.23 1.05 13.13
N SER A 173 -5.68 2.12 12.49
CA SER A 173 -6.67 2.08 11.41
C SER A 173 -6.13 1.41 10.15
N LEU A 174 -4.86 1.69 9.80
CA LEU A 174 -4.16 1.05 8.69
C LEU A 174 -4.05 -0.46 8.93
N LYS A 175 -3.63 -0.87 10.13
CA LYS A 175 -3.63 -2.29 10.53
C LYS A 175 -5.04 -2.90 10.44
N SER A 176 -6.08 -2.19 10.88
CA SER A 176 -7.47 -2.63 10.77
C SER A 176 -7.91 -2.85 9.32
N LEU A 177 -7.51 -1.94 8.42
CA LEU A 177 -7.81 -2.02 6.99
C LEU A 177 -7.22 -3.29 6.34
N TYR A 178 -5.94 -3.59 6.64
CA TYR A 178 -5.30 -4.83 6.18
C TYR A 178 -5.90 -6.07 6.87
N ASN A 179 -6.23 -5.98 8.16
CA ASN A 179 -6.91 -7.05 8.90
C ASN A 179 -8.31 -7.36 8.34
N ARG A 180 -9.05 -6.39 7.78
CA ARG A 180 -10.38 -6.66 7.21
C ARG A 180 -10.32 -7.68 6.08
N LYS A 181 -9.30 -7.60 5.22
CA LYS A 181 -9.06 -8.58 4.15
C LYS A 181 -8.76 -9.97 4.73
N MET A 182 -7.94 -10.03 5.78
CA MET A 182 -7.66 -11.27 6.52
C MET A 182 -8.92 -11.83 7.20
N ALA A 183 -9.75 -10.98 7.80
CA ALA A 183 -10.97 -11.38 8.49
C ALA A 183 -12.00 -12.03 7.56
N ILE A 184 -12.06 -11.61 6.29
CA ILE A 184 -12.92 -12.26 5.28
C ILE A 184 -12.44 -13.70 5.03
N LEU A 185 -11.13 -13.90 4.91
CA LEU A 185 -10.54 -15.23 4.76
C LEU A 185 -10.78 -16.10 6.00
N VAL A 186 -10.56 -15.55 7.20
CA VAL A 186 -10.82 -16.24 8.48
C VAL A 186 -12.28 -16.70 8.57
N ARG A 187 -13.26 -15.82 8.33
CA ARG A 187 -14.69 -16.19 8.34
C ARG A 187 -15.02 -17.28 7.32
N GLU A 188 -14.43 -17.20 6.13
CA GLU A 188 -14.64 -18.22 5.11
C GLU A 188 -14.05 -19.57 5.53
N THR A 189 -12.85 -19.58 6.12
CA THR A 189 -12.21 -20.80 6.65
C THR A 189 -13.04 -21.38 7.81
N GLU A 190 -13.55 -20.56 8.73
CA GLU A 190 -14.45 -20.99 9.81
C GLU A 190 -15.75 -21.60 9.28
N ARG A 191 -16.37 -20.97 8.27
CA ARG A 191 -17.57 -21.48 7.60
C ARG A 191 -17.34 -22.88 7.03
N ILE A 192 -16.21 -23.08 6.35
CA ILE A 192 -15.86 -24.39 5.76
C ILE A 192 -15.61 -25.40 6.87
N ARG A 193 -14.85 -25.03 7.91
CA ARG A 193 -14.57 -25.90 9.05
C ARG A 193 -15.85 -26.37 9.76
N GLY A 194 -16.81 -25.47 9.97
CA GLY A 194 -18.07 -25.77 10.63
C GLY A 194 -18.96 -26.74 9.85
N ARG A 195 -18.82 -26.80 8.52
CA ARG A 195 -19.55 -27.74 7.64
C ARG A 195 -18.77 -29.02 7.33
N GLN A 196 -17.51 -29.11 7.77
CA GLN A 196 -16.64 -30.21 7.41
C GLN A 196 -16.87 -31.40 8.33
N GLU A 197 -17.32 -32.52 7.78
CA GLU A 197 -17.56 -33.77 8.51
C GLU A 197 -16.27 -34.57 8.75
N GLU A 198 -15.33 -34.52 7.80
CA GLU A 198 -14.05 -35.22 7.90
C GLU A 198 -13.14 -34.58 8.98
N SER A 199 -12.88 -35.31 10.08
CA SER A 199 -12.03 -34.85 11.20
C SER A 199 -10.66 -34.34 10.75
N ILE A 200 -10.01 -35.05 9.82
CA ILE A 200 -8.69 -34.68 9.27
C ILE A 200 -8.74 -33.31 8.58
N LEU A 201 -9.78 -33.05 7.78
CA LEU A 201 -9.92 -31.76 7.10
C LEU A 201 -10.32 -30.65 8.07
N ARG A 202 -11.11 -30.98 9.10
CA ARG A 202 -11.48 -30.03 10.16
C ARG A 202 -10.26 -29.59 10.97
N HIS A 203 -9.37 -30.53 11.33
CA HIS A 203 -8.11 -30.22 12.01
C HIS A 203 -7.19 -29.35 11.16
N PHE A 204 -7.01 -29.72 9.88
CA PHE A 204 -6.24 -28.93 8.92
C PHE A 204 -6.77 -27.49 8.74
N LEU A 205 -8.09 -27.29 8.77
CA LEU A 205 -8.68 -25.94 8.73
C LEU A 205 -8.45 -25.17 10.03
N SER A 206 -8.38 -25.84 11.18
CA SER A 206 -8.00 -25.19 12.45
C SER A 206 -6.55 -24.74 12.45
N GLU A 207 -5.65 -25.54 11.89
CA GLU A 207 -4.22 -25.17 11.71
C GLU A 207 -4.09 -23.92 10.82
N ILE A 208 -4.83 -23.85 9.70
CA ILE A 208 -4.88 -22.64 8.86
C ILE A 208 -5.37 -21.43 9.67
N LEU A 209 -6.42 -21.59 10.50
CA LEU A 209 -6.97 -20.50 11.30
C LEU A 209 -5.98 -20.00 12.35
N GLU A 210 -5.23 -20.90 12.98
CA GLU A 210 -4.19 -20.55 13.94
C GLU A 210 -3.11 -19.71 13.26
N LEU A 211 -2.58 -20.17 12.13
CA LEU A 211 -1.54 -19.46 11.37
C LEU A 211 -2.02 -18.11 10.82
N LEU A 212 -3.29 -18.00 10.41
CA LEU A 212 -3.90 -16.72 10.03
C LEU A 212 -3.98 -15.75 11.20
N ASN A 213 -4.27 -16.24 12.41
CA ASN A 213 -4.38 -15.42 13.61
C ASN A 213 -3.01 -15.02 14.19
N THR A 214 -2.00 -15.88 14.09
CA THR A 214 -0.63 -15.59 14.52
C THR A 214 0.16 -14.77 13.49
N GLY A 215 -0.32 -14.69 12.24
CA GLY A 215 0.33 -13.94 11.18
C GLY A 215 1.53 -14.67 10.55
N GLU A 216 1.64 -15.98 10.73
CA GLU A 216 2.74 -16.81 10.24
C GLU A 216 2.61 -17.09 8.72
N THR A 217 2.87 -16.05 7.91
CA THR A 217 2.68 -16.09 6.45
C THR A 217 3.57 -17.09 5.74
N GLU A 218 4.77 -17.37 6.23
CA GLU A 218 5.68 -18.34 5.62
C GLU A 218 5.19 -19.79 5.78
N GLU A 219 4.61 -20.13 6.94
CA GLU A 219 3.96 -21.43 7.14
C GLU A 219 2.68 -21.56 6.29
N LEU A 220 1.91 -20.46 6.16
CA LEU A 220 0.76 -20.41 5.25
C LEU A 220 1.16 -20.62 3.77
N LYS A 221 2.33 -20.14 3.34
CA LYS A 221 2.86 -20.41 1.99
C LYS A 221 3.15 -21.90 1.81
N LYS A 222 3.75 -22.57 2.81
CA LYS A 222 4.07 -24.02 2.76
C LYS A 222 2.81 -24.90 2.68
N ILE A 223 1.71 -24.47 3.32
CA ILE A 223 0.42 -25.19 3.29
C ILE A 223 -0.11 -25.43 1.87
N LYS A 224 0.26 -24.61 0.88
CA LYS A 224 -0.15 -24.83 -0.54
C LYS A 224 0.24 -26.21 -1.07
N THR A 225 1.35 -26.75 -0.61
CA THR A 225 1.86 -28.07 -1.03
C THR A 225 1.16 -29.22 -0.31
N HIS A 226 0.40 -28.93 0.75
CA HIS A 226 -0.25 -29.93 1.57
C HIS A 226 -1.40 -30.62 0.82
N ARG A 227 -1.50 -31.95 0.95
CA ARG A 227 -2.53 -32.75 0.27
C ARG A 227 -3.94 -32.30 0.64
N ASN A 228 -4.17 -31.92 1.90
CA ASN A 228 -5.48 -31.45 2.35
C ASN A 228 -5.84 -30.08 1.78
N PHE A 229 -4.85 -29.21 1.52
CA PHE A 229 -5.10 -27.94 0.84
C PHE A 229 -5.69 -28.16 -0.55
N THR A 230 -5.10 -29.08 -1.32
CA THR A 230 -5.59 -29.44 -2.67
C THR A 230 -7.04 -29.95 -2.62
N ARG A 231 -7.39 -30.73 -1.59
CA ARG A 231 -8.76 -31.25 -1.40
C ARG A 231 -9.75 -30.12 -1.10
N VAL A 232 -9.41 -29.21 -0.19
CA VAL A 232 -10.25 -28.05 0.15
C VAL A 232 -10.39 -27.11 -1.04
N LYS A 233 -9.27 -26.78 -1.70
CA LYS A 233 -9.22 -25.91 -2.89
C LYS A 233 -10.15 -26.37 -4.02
N ARG A 234 -10.23 -27.68 -4.28
CA ARG A 234 -11.11 -28.24 -5.33
C ARG A 234 -12.59 -28.04 -5.02
N LYS A 235 -12.97 -28.10 -3.74
CA LYS A 235 -14.36 -27.98 -3.29
C LYS A 235 -14.78 -26.53 -3.07
N GLU A 236 -13.89 -25.69 -2.56
CA GLU A 236 -14.20 -24.33 -2.09
C GLU A 236 -13.46 -23.28 -2.93
N LYS A 237 -14.01 -22.97 -4.11
CA LYS A 237 -13.40 -22.00 -5.06
C LYS A 237 -13.22 -20.60 -4.45
N LYS A 238 -14.18 -20.15 -3.64
CA LYS A 238 -14.14 -18.85 -2.96
C LYS A 238 -12.98 -18.76 -1.96
N PHE A 239 -12.81 -19.80 -1.13
CA PHE A 239 -11.66 -19.90 -0.22
C PHE A 239 -10.35 -19.87 -0.99
N ASN A 240 -10.22 -20.65 -2.07
CA ASN A 240 -8.98 -20.64 -2.87
C ASN A 240 -8.68 -19.24 -3.43
N LYS A 241 -9.68 -18.51 -3.93
CA LYS A 241 -9.50 -17.14 -4.41
C LYS A 241 -8.99 -16.23 -3.29
N LEU A 242 -9.67 -16.21 -2.14
CA LEU A 242 -9.30 -15.37 -0.99
C LEU A 242 -7.92 -15.73 -0.41
N PHE A 243 -7.57 -17.01 -0.37
CA PHE A 243 -6.30 -17.49 0.14
C PHE A 243 -5.14 -17.12 -0.80
N GLU A 244 -5.34 -17.25 -2.11
CA GLU A 244 -4.37 -16.79 -3.11
C GLU A 244 -4.21 -15.26 -3.09
N GLU A 245 -5.30 -14.51 -2.92
CA GLU A 245 -5.25 -13.05 -2.75
C GLU A 245 -4.49 -12.66 -1.49
N PHE A 246 -4.77 -13.31 -0.35
CA PHE A 246 -4.05 -13.09 0.91
C PHE A 246 -2.55 -13.32 0.75
N LEU A 247 -2.15 -14.47 0.20
CA LEU A 247 -0.73 -14.81 0.01
C LEU A 247 -0.01 -13.92 -1.00
N LYS A 248 -0.72 -13.37 -2.00
CA LYS A 248 -0.13 -12.41 -2.95
C LYS A 248 -0.01 -10.99 -2.41
N SER A 249 -0.74 -10.68 -1.34
CA SER A 249 -0.89 -9.32 -0.84
C SER A 249 0.03 -8.98 0.33
N ASP A 250 0.88 -9.93 0.74
CA ASP A 250 1.80 -9.87 1.89
C ASP A 250 1.18 -9.24 3.15
N ILE A 251 -0.13 -9.42 3.34
CA ILE A 251 -0.90 -8.76 4.41
C ILE A 251 -0.32 -9.04 5.80
N GLY A 252 0.09 -10.29 6.07
CA GLY A 252 0.67 -10.63 7.38
C GLY A 252 2.00 -9.92 7.64
N GLN A 253 2.88 -9.86 6.65
CA GLN A 253 4.12 -9.09 6.74
C GLN A 253 3.84 -7.59 6.92
N LYS A 254 2.87 -7.04 6.17
CA LYS A 254 2.42 -5.64 6.33
C LYS A 254 1.94 -5.34 7.74
N ILE A 255 1.12 -6.22 8.33
CA ILE A 255 0.62 -6.04 9.71
C ILE A 255 1.78 -6.03 10.71
N GLU A 256 2.75 -6.94 10.57
CA GLU A 256 3.93 -6.97 11.43
C GLU A 256 4.79 -5.69 11.28
N GLN A 257 5.01 -5.26 10.03
CA GLN A 257 5.75 -4.03 9.73
C GLN A 257 5.06 -2.80 10.32
N ILE A 258 3.73 -2.68 10.21
CA ILE A 258 2.96 -1.57 10.80
C ILE A 258 3.14 -1.55 12.33
N GLU A 259 3.08 -2.70 13.01
CA GLU A 259 3.30 -2.77 14.46
C GLU A 259 4.74 -2.42 14.85
N LYS A 260 5.73 -2.91 14.08
CA LYS A 260 7.14 -2.54 14.30
C LYS A 260 7.35 -1.05 14.12
N ARG A 261 6.78 -0.44 13.06
CA ARG A 261 6.83 1.00 12.78
C ARG A 261 6.15 1.80 13.89
N ARG A 262 4.97 1.38 14.34
CA ARG A 262 4.27 1.99 15.49
C ARG A 262 5.13 1.99 16.76
N LYS A 263 5.78 0.87 17.08
CA LYS A 263 6.72 0.80 18.21
C LYS A 263 7.94 1.70 18.00
N ASN A 264 8.51 1.71 16.79
CA ASN A 264 9.66 2.54 16.44
C ASN A 264 9.35 4.04 16.57
N ILE A 265 8.14 4.46 16.18
CA ILE A 265 7.66 5.81 16.40
C ILE A 265 7.78 6.13 17.90
N GLU A 266 7.34 5.27 18.82
CA GLU A 266 7.52 5.52 20.27
C GLU A 266 8.98 5.71 20.72
N TYR A 267 9.95 5.08 20.05
CA TYR A 267 11.38 5.19 20.36
C TYR A 267 12.03 6.45 19.79
N ILE A 268 11.66 6.88 18.57
CA ILE A 268 12.18 8.11 17.95
C ILE A 268 11.94 9.33 18.85
N TRP A 269 10.91 9.28 19.70
CA TRP A 269 10.51 10.39 20.58
C TRP A 269 11.04 10.30 22.02
N LYS A 270 11.89 9.31 22.35
CA LYS A 270 12.59 9.25 23.65
C LYS A 270 13.95 9.96 23.64
N ILE A 271 14.40 10.37 22.45
CA ILE A 271 15.64 11.14 22.22
C ILE A 271 15.27 12.61 22.11
#